data_AF-C7GEM0-F1
#
_entry.id   AF-C7GEM0-F1
#
_cell.length_a   1.000
_cell.length_b   1.000
_cell.length_c   1.000
_cell.angle_alpha   90.00
_cell.angle_beta   90.00
_cell.angle_gamma   90.00
#
_symmetry.space_group_name_H-M   'P 1'
#
loop_
_entity.id
_entity.type
_entity.pdbx_description
1 polymer ?
#
loop_
_entity_poly.entity_id
_entity_poly.type
_entity_poly.pdbx_seq_one_letter_code
_entity_poly.pdbx_strand_id
1 'polypeptide(L)'
;EDESVSQFFHILGSVDQQRGCCEVTEGKYEITIYTSCCNTAKGIYYYTTYDNHQITAVDMHAENLDSDQLICYPLLSKGEVRWQNK
;
A
#
# COMPACT_ATOMS: atom_id res chain seq x y z
N GLU A 1 6.04 -14.48 -7.62
CA GLU A 1 6.16 -13.16 -6.96
C GLU A 1 4.80 -12.68 -6.52
N ASP A 2 3.84 -12.57 -7.45
CA ASP A 2 2.47 -12.17 -7.16
C ASP A 2 1.83 -12.98 -6.03
N GLU A 3 2.03 -14.29 -5.99
CA GLU A 3 1.56 -15.15 -4.89
C GLU A 3 2.23 -14.79 -3.55
N SER A 4 3.52 -14.47 -3.55
CA SER A 4 4.27 -14.08 -2.35
C SER A 4 3.84 -12.71 -1.84
N VAL A 5 3.65 -11.75 -2.74
CA VAL A 5 3.14 -10.40 -2.43
C VAL A 5 1.71 -10.51 -1.90
N SER A 6 0.85 -11.28 -2.57
CA SER A 6 -0.52 -11.54 -2.12
C SER A 6 -0.56 -12.15 -0.72
N GLN A 7 0.23 -13.19 -0.47
CA GLN A 7 0.32 -13.81 0.85
C GLN A 7 0.81 -12.83 1.92
N PHE A 8 1.75 -11.96 1.58
CA PHE A 8 2.26 -10.93 2.48
C PHE A 8 1.16 -9.94 2.87
N PHE A 9 0.38 -9.46 1.91
CA PHE A 9 -0.76 -8.58 2.18
C PHE A 9 -1.87 -9.30 2.97
N HIS A 10 -2.09 -10.60 2.75
CA HIS A 10 -3.00 -11.40 3.59
C HIS A 10 -2.54 -11.50 5.05
N ILE A 11 -1.24 -11.71 5.28
CA ILE A 11 -0.68 -11.75 6.65
C ILE A 11 -0.86 -10.39 7.33
N LEU A 12 -0.51 -9.29 6.65
CA LEU A 12 -0.65 -7.95 7.23
C LEU A 12 -2.11 -7.52 7.39
N GLY A 13 -3.02 -8.02 6.55
CA GLY A 13 -4.46 -7.84 6.70
C GLY A 13 -5.03 -8.50 7.96
N SER A 14 -4.33 -9.47 8.57
CA SER A 14 -4.81 -10.09 9.82
C SER A 14 -4.64 -9.20 11.07
N VAL A 15 -3.82 -8.15 10.95
CA VAL A 15 -3.48 -7.22 12.02
C VAL A 15 -3.83 -5.77 11.65
N ASP A 16 -4.69 -5.58 10.66
CA ASP A 16 -5.14 -4.25 10.27
C ASP A 16 -6.06 -3.63 11.32
N GLN A 17 -5.95 -2.32 11.50
CA GLN A 17 -6.81 -1.56 12.40
C GLN A 17 -7.92 -0.89 11.61
N GLN A 18 -9.15 -1.39 11.78
CA GLN A 18 -10.32 -0.84 11.11
C GLN A 18 -10.78 0.45 11.82
N ARG A 19 -11.27 1.41 11.05
CA ARG A 19 -11.79 2.67 11.59
C ARG A 19 -12.93 2.39 12.57
N GLY A 20 -12.78 2.90 13.79
CA GLY A 20 -13.76 2.74 14.88
C GLY A 20 -13.38 1.68 15.91
N CYS A 21 -12.36 0.85 15.65
CA CYS A 21 -12.00 -0.26 16.56
C CYS A 21 -10.98 0.13 17.64
N CYS A 22 -10.13 1.12 17.40
CA CYS A 22 -9.09 1.55 18.33
C CYS A 22 -9.23 3.05 18.66
N GLU A 23 -9.94 3.39 19.72
CA GLU A 23 -10.05 4.79 20.18
C GLU A 23 -8.84 5.16 21.04
N VAL A 24 -8.05 6.14 20.60
CA VAL A 24 -6.84 6.61 21.30
C VAL A 24 -7.09 7.82 22.18
N THR A 25 -8.16 8.57 21.88
CA THR A 25 -8.74 9.65 22.69
C THR A 25 -10.15 9.88 22.18
N GLU A 26 -11.01 10.53 22.96
CA GLU A 26 -12.41 10.80 22.60
C GLU A 26 -12.57 11.27 21.14
N GLY A 27 -13.24 10.45 20.33
CA GLY A 27 -13.55 10.72 18.93
C GLY A 27 -12.38 10.55 17.94
N LYS A 28 -11.20 10.09 18.38
CA LYS A 28 -10.04 9.84 17.50
C LYS A 28 -9.67 8.36 17.51
N TYR A 29 -9.55 7.81 16.32
CA TYR A 29 -9.31 6.39 16.11
C TYR A 29 -8.00 6.16 15.39
N GLU A 30 -7.22 5.21 15.88
CA GLU A 30 -6.08 4.66 15.16
C GLU A 30 -6.58 3.74 14.04
N ILE A 31 -5.94 3.84 12.87
CA ILE A 31 -6.26 3.05 11.68
C ILE A 31 -4.97 2.68 10.95
N THR A 32 -5.01 1.57 10.21
CA THR A 32 -3.96 1.26 9.24
C THR A 32 -4.11 2.17 8.02
N ILE A 33 -3.33 3.26 7.96
CA ILE A 33 -3.42 4.26 6.89
C ILE A 33 -3.04 3.66 5.53
N TYR A 34 -1.97 2.86 5.50
CA TYR A 34 -1.50 2.12 4.34
C TYR A 34 -0.72 0.88 4.78
N THR A 35 -0.64 -0.11 3.89
CA THR A 35 0.12 -1.34 4.09
C THR A 35 1.14 -1.44 2.96
N SER A 36 2.38 -1.84 3.26
CA SER A 36 3.43 -1.94 2.24
C SER A 36 4.25 -3.21 2.35
N CYS A 37 4.80 -3.64 1.22
CA CYS A 37 5.69 -4.78 1.06
C CYS A 37 6.83 -4.38 0.12
N CYS A 38 8.07 -4.74 0.43
CA CYS A 38 9.21 -4.44 -0.43
C CYS A 38 9.84 -5.74 -0.94
N ASN A 39 9.99 -5.89 -2.25
CA ASN A 39 10.88 -6.90 -2.81
C ASN A 39 12.30 -6.34 -2.89
N THR A 40 13.13 -6.69 -1.92
CA THR A 40 14.52 -6.22 -1.80
C THR A 40 15.47 -6.79 -2.86
N ALA A 41 15.14 -7.93 -3.46
CA ALA A 41 15.94 -8.51 -4.54
C ALA A 41 15.71 -7.79 -5.87
N LYS A 42 14.51 -7.24 -6.09
CA LYS A 42 14.14 -6.55 -7.33
C LYS A 42 14.08 -5.02 -7.20
N GLY A 43 14.06 -4.49 -5.98
CA GLY A 43 13.91 -3.04 -5.76
C GLY A 43 12.49 -2.53 -5.98
N ILE A 44 11.46 -3.36 -5.75
CA ILE A 44 10.06 -2.99 -6.00
C ILE A 44 9.35 -2.73 -4.67
N TYR A 45 8.73 -1.55 -4.56
CA TYR A 45 7.91 -1.13 -3.44
C TYR A 45 6.42 -1.31 -3.75
N TYR A 46 5.74 -2.20 -3.04
CA TYR A 46 4.31 -2.45 -3.18
C TYR A 46 3.54 -1.82 -2.02
N TYR A 47 2.36 -1.26 -2.29
CA TYR A 47 1.48 -0.75 -1.25
C TYR A 47 0.00 -0.85 -1.59
N THR A 48 -0.83 -0.89 -0.55
CA THR A 48 -2.27 -0.60 -0.58
C THR A 48 -2.55 0.51 0.44
N THR A 49 -3.65 1.24 0.28
CA THR A 49 -4.08 2.25 1.27
C THR A 49 -5.42 1.84 1.88
N TYR A 50 -5.83 2.51 2.96
CA TYR A 50 -7.11 2.25 3.61
C TYR A 50 -8.30 2.31 2.63
N ASP A 51 -8.32 3.32 1.75
CA ASP A 51 -9.41 3.56 0.80
C ASP A 51 -9.14 2.95 -0.60
N ASN A 52 -7.93 2.42 -0.84
CA ASN A 52 -7.55 1.76 -2.08
C ASN A 52 -6.89 0.39 -1.82
N HIS A 53 -7.66 -0.68 -1.98
CA HIS A 53 -7.20 -2.05 -1.81
C HIS A 53 -6.45 -2.62 -3.01
N GLN A 54 -6.33 -1.88 -4.12
CA GLN A 54 -5.50 -2.31 -5.24
C GLN A 54 -4.03 -2.22 -4.88
N ILE A 55 -3.29 -3.32 -5.06
CA ILE A 55 -1.83 -3.33 -4.91
C ILE A 55 -1.23 -2.43 -5.99
N THR A 56 -0.55 -1.38 -5.55
CA THR A 56 0.23 -0.46 -6.39
C THR A 56 1.72 -0.77 -6.22
N ALA A 57 2.51 -0.66 -7.28
CA ALA A 57 3.94 -0.93 -7.26
C ALA A 57 4.74 0.27 -7.79
N VAL A 58 5.90 0.53 -7.18
CA VAL A 58 6.91 1.48 -7.65
C VAL A 58 8.21 0.69 -7.81
N ASP A 59 8.74 0.60 -9.03
CA ASP A 59 10.02 -0.03 -9.33
C ASP A 59 11.13 1.01 -9.29
N MET A 60 12.07 0.88 -8.34
CA MET A 60 13.16 1.85 -8.21
C MET A 60 14.13 1.81 -9.40
N HIS A 61 14.28 0.67 -10.07
CA HIS A 61 15.19 0.52 -11.20
C HIS A 61 14.61 1.07 -12.51
N ALA A 62 13.33 1.46 -12.52
CA ALA A 62 12.73 2.20 -13.62
C ALA A 62 13.15 3.68 -13.64
N GLU A 63 13.80 4.17 -12.57
CA GLU A 63 14.20 5.55 -12.40
C GLU A 63 15.73 5.74 -12.37
N ASN A 64 16.19 6.98 -12.52
CA ASN A 64 17.61 7.30 -12.46
C ASN A 64 18.12 7.34 -11.02
N LEU A 65 18.82 6.27 -10.61
CA LEU A 65 19.39 6.13 -9.26
C LEU A 65 20.62 7.02 -8.99
N ASP A 66 21.26 7.54 -10.04
CA ASP A 66 22.40 8.47 -9.92
C ASP A 66 21.96 9.95 -9.93
N SER A 67 20.65 10.21 -9.90
CA SER A 67 20.07 11.55 -9.83
C SER A 67 20.40 12.25 -8.50
N ASP A 68 20.58 13.57 -8.54
CA ASP A 68 20.70 14.42 -7.35
C ASP A 68 19.35 14.99 -6.86
N GLN A 69 18.26 14.72 -7.59
CA GLN A 69 16.90 15.11 -7.25
C GLN A 69 16.08 13.92 -6.73
N LEU A 70 15.21 14.19 -5.75
CA LEU A 70 14.23 13.24 -5.25
C LEU A 70 13.12 13.01 -6.28
N ILE A 71 12.76 11.74 -6.46
CA ILE A 71 11.62 11.31 -7.27
C ILE A 71 10.48 10.97 -6.33
N CYS A 72 9.37 11.70 -6.47
CA CYS A 72 8.23 11.62 -5.55
C CYS A 72 6.98 11.21 -6.30
N TYR A 73 6.37 10.09 -5.89
CA TYR A 73 5.05 9.69 -6.38
C TYR A 73 3.99 9.98 -5.31
N PRO A 74 2.89 10.65 -5.65
CA PRO A 74 1.76 10.77 -4.74
C PRO A 74 1.14 9.40 -4.48
N LEU A 75 0.71 9.15 -3.25
CA LEU A 75 0.00 7.92 -2.91
C LEU A 75 -1.33 7.83 -3.67
N LEU A 76 -1.57 6.69 -4.30
CA LEU A 76 -2.85 6.37 -4.93
C LEU A 76 -3.86 5.93 -3.84
N SER A 77 -4.46 6.91 -3.17
CA SER A 77 -5.41 6.68 -2.07
C SER A 77 -6.84 6.44 -2.52
N LYS A 78 -7.22 6.90 -3.72
CA LYS A 78 -8.57 6.73 -4.23
C LYS A 78 -8.74 5.32 -4.81
N GLY A 79 -9.52 4.48 -4.13
CA GLY A 79 -9.90 3.17 -4.65
C GLY A 79 -10.72 3.25 -5.93
N GLU A 80 -10.56 2.24 -6.78
CA GLU A 80 -11.37 2.06 -7.99
C GLU A 80 -12.24 0.82 -7.86
N VAL A 81 -13.53 0.97 -8.21
CA VAL A 81 -14.45 -0.16 -8.34
C VAL A 81 -14.47 -0.58 -9.80
N ARG A 82 -13.91 -1.77 -10.08
CA ARG A 82 -13.97 -2.37 -11.40
C ARG A 82 -15.30 -3.09 -11.58
N TRP A 83 -16.06 -2.69 -12.60
CA TRP A 83 -17.28 -3.38 -12.99
C TRP A 83 -16.93 -4.50 -13.97
N GLN A 84 -17.39 -5.72 -13.72
CA GLN A 84 -17.16 -6.85 -14.63
C GLN A 84 -18.16 -6.88 -15.80
N ASN A 85 -19.25 -6.12 -15.69
CA ASN A 85 -20.38 -6.17 -16.59
C ASN A 85 -20.88 -4.78 -17.04
N LYS A 86 -20.10 -3.72 -16.79
CA LYS A 86 -20.39 -2.35 -17.22
C LYS A 86 -19.13 -1.73 -17.79
#